data_AF-A0A6A5W407-F1
#
_entry.id   AF-A0A6A5W407-F1
#
_cell.length_a   1.000
_cell.length_b   1.000
_cell.length_c   1.000
_cell.angle_alpha   90.00
_cell.angle_beta   90.00
_cell.angle_gamma   90.00
#
_symmetry.space_group_name_H-M   'P 1'
#
loop_
_entity.id
_entity.type
_entity.pdbx_description
1 polymer ?
#
loop_
_entity_poly.entity_id
_entity_poly.type
_entity_poly.pdbx_seq_one_letter_code
_entity_poly.pdbx_strand_id
1 'polypeptide(L)'
;RNVKQAVTAETEFVIHARDNNKPNPFGTHSSTSGPLSYGEVARLFQECFGGNSKAPAMEKRYRQMRARYIEEHPDYPREIVYASAPVRVKKCRRSAKTSRAPQTKAMPSDDALLPDHTDQQPTHEELDCPEPAREQKAHWAGYSHMCGPISDECQPEFVIIDLLNQNERRVGRCSVPLRHLRRSSAIAAEVLYDHQSMTIKIQNTSTRAVERYIQSISPVQRSELPTHDFTIGKNFKDECGLCSGSVVTTIKWNFRSLAELYTIAAQLMDDHVRNLVVDRWIELCHDGFEFELDDMNNLWHNTDDDPARVLVADIMHSSGIKIEANDAWHSTLVSML
;
A
#
# COMPACT_ATOMS: atom_id res chain seq x y z
N ARG A 1 -5.00 11.95 33.49
CA ARG A 1 -5.57 13.26 33.06
C ARG A 1 -4.85 13.66 31.78
N ASN A 2 -5.49 13.57 30.61
CA ASN A 2 -4.91 14.04 29.35
C ASN A 2 -4.87 15.56 29.35
N VAL A 3 -3.67 16.14 29.41
CA VAL A 3 -3.48 17.59 29.24
C VAL A 3 -3.77 17.91 27.78
N LYS A 4 -4.87 18.62 27.51
CA LYS A 4 -5.25 19.05 26.17
C LYS A 4 -4.19 20.03 25.64
N GLN A 5 -3.25 19.55 24.83
CA GLN A 5 -2.18 20.37 24.25
C GLN A 5 -2.78 21.49 23.38
N ALA A 6 -2.64 22.76 23.75
CA ALA A 6 -3.24 23.88 23.00
C ALA A 6 -2.85 23.86 21.52
N VAL A 7 -3.75 24.28 20.63
CA VAL A 7 -3.40 24.49 19.21
C VAL A 7 -2.35 25.60 19.15
N THR A 8 -1.20 25.29 18.55
CA THR A 8 -0.12 26.26 18.36
C THR A 8 -0.29 27.03 17.06
N ALA A 9 0.31 28.21 16.94
CA ALA A 9 0.32 28.99 15.69
C ALA A 9 0.90 28.18 14.51
N GLU A 10 1.89 27.31 14.78
CA GLU A 10 2.43 26.38 13.78
C GLU A 10 1.37 25.41 13.25
N THR A 11 0.54 24.86 14.14
CA THR A 11 -0.54 23.94 13.79
C THR A 11 -1.62 24.63 12.98
N GLU A 12 -2.03 25.82 13.42
CA GLU A 12 -2.99 26.65 12.69
C GLU A 12 -2.51 26.95 11.28
N PHE A 13 -1.25 27.36 11.12
CA PHE A 13 -0.65 27.59 9.80
C PHE A 13 -0.71 26.35 8.91
N VAL A 14 -0.35 25.17 9.44
CA VAL A 14 -0.38 23.91 8.67
C VAL A 14 -1.80 23.60 8.18
N ILE A 15 -2.82 23.86 8.99
CA ILE A 15 -4.23 23.64 8.63
C ILE A 15 -4.65 24.59 7.50
N HIS A 16 -4.45 25.91 7.68
CA HIS A 16 -4.81 26.89 6.66
C HIS A 16 -4.05 26.71 5.35
N ALA A 17 -2.74 26.43 5.43
CA ALA A 17 -1.90 26.20 4.25
C ALA A 17 -2.34 24.95 3.48
N ARG A 18 -2.61 23.84 4.20
CA ARG A 18 -3.08 22.60 3.57
C ARG A 18 -4.45 22.78 2.93
N ASP A 19 -5.40 23.39 3.63
CA ASP A 19 -6.77 23.58 3.15
C ASP A 19 -6.83 24.60 1.99
N ASN A 20 -5.83 25.49 1.86
CA ASN A 20 -5.64 26.40 0.71
C ASN A 20 -6.91 27.18 0.34
N ASN A 21 -7.66 27.58 1.36
CA ASN A 21 -8.99 28.16 1.20
C ASN A 21 -8.89 29.67 0.94
N LYS A 22 -8.74 30.04 -0.33
CA LYS A 22 -8.65 31.43 -0.77
C LYS A 22 -9.95 31.90 -1.43
N PRO A 23 -10.30 33.20 -1.35
CA PRO A 23 -9.56 34.27 -0.64
C PRO A 23 -9.84 34.31 0.87
N ASN A 24 -10.92 33.67 1.34
CA ASN A 24 -11.32 33.67 2.74
C ASN A 24 -11.04 32.30 3.39
N PRO A 25 -10.12 32.20 4.36
CA PRO A 25 -9.81 30.93 5.03
C PRO A 25 -11.01 30.32 5.78
N PHE A 26 -11.99 31.13 6.18
CA PHE A 26 -13.20 30.70 6.89
C PHE A 26 -14.42 30.52 5.95
N GLY A 27 -14.27 30.72 4.64
CA GLY A 27 -15.35 30.56 3.68
C GLY A 27 -15.60 29.10 3.30
N THR A 28 -16.82 28.73 2.91
CA THR A 28 -17.11 27.36 2.42
C THR A 28 -16.67 27.12 0.97
N HIS A 29 -16.26 28.15 0.24
CA HIS A 29 -15.91 28.09 -1.18
C HIS A 29 -14.51 28.65 -1.41
N SER A 30 -13.67 27.88 -2.09
CA SER A 30 -12.34 28.30 -2.48
C SER A 30 -12.24 28.56 -3.98
N SER A 31 -11.53 29.62 -4.35
CA SER A 31 -11.12 29.89 -5.73
C SER A 31 -9.97 28.99 -6.21
N THR A 32 -9.37 28.20 -5.31
CA THR A 32 -8.30 27.26 -5.67
C THR A 32 -8.88 25.93 -6.17
N SER A 33 -8.06 25.14 -6.86
CA SER A 33 -8.49 23.86 -7.44
C SER A 33 -8.37 22.67 -6.48
N GLY A 34 -7.91 22.91 -5.25
CA GLY A 34 -7.73 21.86 -4.25
C GLY A 34 -6.74 22.23 -3.13
N PRO A 35 -6.61 21.33 -2.15
CA PRO A 35 -5.69 21.51 -1.03
C PRO A 35 -4.23 21.31 -1.48
N LEU A 36 -3.29 22.06 -0.90
CA LEU A 36 -1.86 22.03 -1.27
C LEU A 36 -1.17 20.72 -0.87
N SER A 37 -0.27 20.19 -1.68
CA SER A 37 0.48 18.97 -1.32
C SER A 37 1.28 19.16 -0.03
N TYR A 38 1.52 18.10 0.75
CA TYR A 38 2.29 18.20 2.00
C TYR A 38 3.75 18.65 1.76
N GLY A 39 4.30 18.42 0.57
CA GLY A 39 5.59 18.98 0.16
C GLY A 39 5.56 20.50 0.05
N GLU A 40 4.51 21.05 -0.58
CA GLU A 40 4.31 22.51 -0.66
C GLU A 40 4.03 23.12 0.72
N VAL A 41 3.21 22.46 1.55
CA VAL A 41 2.95 22.92 2.92
C VAL A 41 4.24 22.94 3.75
N ALA A 42 5.08 21.91 3.64
CA ALA A 42 6.37 21.87 4.32
C ALA A 42 7.30 23.01 3.88
N ARG A 43 7.35 23.31 2.57
CA ARG A 43 8.12 24.45 2.05
C ARG A 43 7.62 25.77 2.62
N LEU A 44 6.31 26.02 2.57
CA LEU A 44 5.70 27.24 3.12
C LEU A 44 5.93 27.35 4.64
N PHE A 45 5.90 26.23 5.34
CA PHE A 45 6.17 26.18 6.78
C PHE A 45 7.60 26.60 7.09
N GLN A 46 8.58 26.07 6.35
CA GLN A 46 10.00 26.45 6.50
C GLN A 46 10.23 27.93 6.18
N GLU A 47 9.56 28.47 5.17
CA GLU A 47 9.62 29.90 4.84
C GLU A 47 9.05 30.78 5.96
N CYS A 48 8.01 30.33 6.67
CA CYS A 48 7.34 31.12 7.69
C CYS A 48 7.94 31.00 9.10
N PHE A 49 8.36 29.80 9.51
CA PHE A 49 8.84 29.50 10.88
C PHE A 49 10.31 29.06 10.94
N GLY A 50 10.96 28.84 9.79
CA GLY A 50 12.29 28.24 9.72
C GLY A 50 12.30 26.72 9.98
N GLY A 51 13.50 26.17 10.12
CA GLY A 51 13.72 24.75 10.47
C GLY A 51 13.70 23.76 9.29
N ASN A 52 13.79 22.46 9.61
CA ASN A 52 13.90 21.36 8.65
C ASN A 52 12.68 20.42 8.67
N SER A 53 11.49 20.98 8.83
CA SER A 53 10.23 20.21 8.86
C SER A 53 9.95 19.56 7.50
N LYS A 54 9.76 18.24 7.46
CA LYS A 54 9.49 17.47 6.23
C LYS A 54 7.99 17.21 6.03
N ALA A 55 7.58 16.85 4.82
CA ALA A 55 6.19 16.55 4.46
C ALA A 55 5.47 15.56 5.41
N PRO A 56 6.09 14.44 5.86
CA PRO A 56 5.44 13.51 6.80
C PRO A 56 5.10 14.16 8.16
N ALA A 57 5.90 15.13 8.61
CA ALA A 57 5.64 15.86 9.84
C ALA A 57 4.43 16.78 9.70
N MET A 58 4.26 17.44 8.54
CA MET A 58 3.10 18.28 8.25
C MET A 58 1.82 17.45 8.15
N GLU A 59 1.89 16.28 7.50
CA GLU A 59 0.77 15.34 7.41
C GLU A 59 0.31 14.87 8.79
N LYS A 60 1.25 14.44 9.64
CA LYS A 60 0.96 14.01 11.02
C LYS A 60 0.28 15.13 11.81
N ARG A 61 0.84 16.35 11.79
CA ARG A 61 0.27 17.52 12.49
C ARG A 61 -1.16 17.83 12.00
N TYR A 62 -1.37 17.85 10.69
CA TYR A 62 -2.70 18.12 10.11
C TYR A 62 -3.73 17.07 10.52
N ARG A 63 -3.41 15.77 10.36
CA ARG A 63 -4.33 14.67 10.70
C ARG A 63 -4.72 14.68 12.17
N GLN A 64 -3.77 14.91 13.06
CA GLN A 64 -4.01 14.86 14.51
C GLN A 64 -4.77 16.09 15.03
N MET A 65 -4.55 17.27 14.43
CA MET A 65 -5.02 18.52 15.02
C MET A 65 -6.20 19.17 14.30
N ARG A 66 -6.51 18.81 13.05
CA ARG A 66 -7.59 19.47 12.29
C ARG A 66 -8.96 19.33 12.95
N ALA A 67 -9.33 18.13 13.42
CA ALA A 67 -10.62 17.91 14.06
C ALA A 67 -10.80 18.81 15.29
N ARG A 68 -9.75 18.90 16.11
CA ARG A 68 -9.72 19.77 17.28
C ARG A 68 -9.75 21.25 16.92
N TYR A 69 -9.02 21.67 15.89
CA TYR A 69 -9.04 23.05 15.43
C TYR A 69 -10.46 23.50 15.03
N ILE A 70 -11.21 22.63 14.36
CA ILE A 70 -12.63 22.86 14.00
C ILE A 70 -13.53 22.97 15.23
N GLU A 71 -13.28 22.18 16.28
CA GLU A 71 -14.02 22.30 17.55
C GLU A 71 -13.74 23.63 18.26
N GLU A 72 -12.48 24.08 18.25
CA GLU A 72 -12.05 25.35 18.85
C GLU A 72 -12.43 26.58 18.00
N HIS A 73 -12.67 26.41 16.69
CA HIS A 73 -13.05 27.46 15.75
C HIS A 73 -14.35 27.07 15.00
N PRO A 74 -15.53 27.26 15.61
CA PRO A 74 -16.81 26.87 15.01
C PRO A 74 -17.10 27.53 13.65
N ASP A 75 -16.52 28.70 13.40
CA ASP A 75 -16.65 29.44 12.13
C ASP A 75 -15.77 28.88 11.00
N TYR A 76 -14.89 27.91 11.30
CA TYR A 76 -14.04 27.27 10.29
C TYR A 76 -14.82 26.21 9.50
N PRO A 77 -14.74 26.20 8.16
CA PRO A 77 -15.53 25.30 7.32
C PRO A 77 -15.10 23.84 7.55
N ARG A 78 -16.08 22.98 7.84
CA ARG A 78 -15.85 21.52 7.93
C ARG A 78 -15.53 20.91 6.57
N GLU A 79 -16.18 21.44 5.53
CA GLU A 79 -16.05 21.05 4.13
C GLU A 79 -15.82 22.30 3.28
N ILE A 80 -14.80 22.25 2.42
CA ILE A 80 -14.41 23.33 1.52
C ILE A 80 -14.69 22.89 0.09
N VAL A 81 -15.51 23.65 -0.62
CA VAL A 81 -15.82 23.44 -2.03
C VAL A 81 -14.78 24.16 -2.88
N TYR A 82 -13.94 23.39 -3.56
CA TYR A 82 -12.90 23.93 -4.44
C TYR A 82 -13.46 24.23 -5.84
N ALA A 83 -12.87 25.22 -6.50
CA ALA A 83 -13.15 25.50 -7.90
C ALA A 83 -12.78 24.28 -8.75
N SER A 84 -13.63 23.94 -9.72
CA SER A 84 -13.32 22.87 -10.67
C SER A 84 -12.03 23.22 -11.40
N ALA A 85 -11.06 22.29 -11.38
CA ALA A 85 -9.83 22.47 -12.12
C ALA A 85 -10.18 22.77 -13.58
N PRO A 86 -9.62 23.84 -14.19
CA PRO A 86 -9.93 24.15 -15.58
C PRO A 86 -9.62 22.92 -16.41
N VAL A 87 -10.62 22.45 -17.16
CA VAL A 87 -10.46 21.31 -18.06
C VAL A 87 -9.31 21.68 -18.98
N ARG A 88 -8.14 21.05 -18.77
CA ARG A 88 -6.96 21.30 -19.58
C ARG A 88 -7.32 20.88 -21.00
N VAL A 89 -7.67 21.86 -21.84
CA VAL A 89 -7.93 21.65 -23.26
C VAL A 89 -6.61 21.15 -23.84
N LYS A 90 -6.57 19.85 -24.12
CA LYS A 90 -5.39 19.19 -24.69
C LYS A 90 -5.05 19.89 -26.01
N LYS A 91 -3.98 20.68 -26.01
CA LYS A 91 -3.36 21.17 -27.24
C LYS A 91 -2.84 19.93 -27.96
N CYS A 92 -3.57 19.43 -28.96
CA CYS A 92 -3.07 18.43 -29.90
C CYS A 92 -1.80 18.99 -30.54
N ARG A 93 -0.64 18.55 -30.06
CA ARG A 93 0.63 18.79 -30.73
C ARG A 93 0.57 18.05 -32.07
N ARG A 94 0.35 18.78 -33.16
CA ARG A 94 0.60 18.28 -34.52
C ARG A 94 2.09 17.97 -34.58
N SER A 95 2.43 16.70 -34.58
CA SER A 95 3.79 16.20 -34.81
C SER A 95 4.22 16.61 -36.22
N ALA A 96 4.99 17.70 -36.32
CA ALA A 96 5.72 18.05 -37.53
C ALA A 96 6.82 17.01 -37.74
N LYS A 97 6.67 16.24 -38.82
CA LYS A 97 7.55 15.15 -39.23
C LYS A 97 8.80 15.76 -39.88
N THR A 98 9.84 16.02 -39.11
CA THR A 98 11.13 16.47 -39.65
C THR A 98 11.92 15.26 -40.13
N SER A 99 11.98 15.07 -41.45
CA SER A 99 12.85 14.08 -42.10
C SER A 99 14.32 14.51 -41.94
N ARG A 100 15.13 13.71 -41.26
CA ARG A 100 16.58 13.93 -41.13
C ARG A 100 17.32 13.06 -42.15
N ALA A 101 18.04 13.71 -43.06
CA ALA A 101 18.94 13.10 -44.03
C ALA A 101 20.25 12.63 -43.36
N PRO A 102 21.02 11.72 -44.00
CA PRO A 102 22.22 11.13 -43.40
C PRO A 102 23.44 12.06 -43.55
N GLN A 103 24.15 12.30 -42.44
CA GLN A 103 25.43 13.02 -42.45
C GLN A 103 26.62 12.06 -42.48
N THR A 104 27.51 12.34 -43.43
CA THR A 104 28.85 11.78 -43.63
C THR A 104 29.86 12.31 -42.60
N LYS A 105 30.81 11.44 -42.23
CA LYS A 105 31.96 11.68 -41.35
C LYS A 105 32.97 12.69 -41.94
N ALA A 106 33.52 13.55 -41.10
CA ALA A 106 34.87 14.11 -41.23
C ALA A 106 35.43 14.53 -39.85
N MET A 107 36.76 14.51 -39.75
CA MET A 107 37.65 14.50 -38.58
C MET A 107 37.94 15.91 -37.98
N PRO A 108 38.80 16.04 -36.94
CA PRO A 108 38.62 16.95 -35.80
C PRO A 108 39.37 18.28 -35.94
N SER A 109 38.97 19.24 -35.11
CA SER A 109 39.79 20.40 -34.75
C SER A 109 39.51 20.77 -33.30
N ASP A 110 40.59 20.82 -32.53
CA ASP A 110 40.68 21.45 -31.22
C ASP A 110 40.25 22.91 -31.31
N ASP A 111 39.32 23.34 -30.46
CA ASP A 111 39.45 24.62 -29.78
C ASP A 111 38.49 24.71 -28.59
N ALA A 112 39.06 25.15 -27.48
CA ALA A 112 38.40 25.41 -26.22
C ALA A 112 37.31 26.49 -26.37
N LEU A 113 36.16 26.31 -25.72
CA LEU A 113 35.33 27.37 -25.10
C LEU A 113 34.13 26.75 -24.35
N LEU A 114 34.11 27.02 -23.03
CA LEU A 114 32.99 27.17 -22.07
C LEU A 114 31.85 26.12 -21.98
N PRO A 115 31.50 25.64 -20.75
CA PRO A 115 30.35 24.78 -20.55
C PRO A 115 29.03 25.57 -20.56
N ASP A 116 28.18 25.25 -21.53
CA ASP A 116 26.78 25.64 -21.62
C ASP A 116 25.93 24.71 -20.73
N HIS A 117 25.27 25.29 -19.72
CA HIS A 117 24.36 24.58 -18.82
C HIS A 117 23.01 24.37 -19.51
N THR A 118 22.94 23.34 -20.36
CA THR A 118 21.66 22.88 -20.89
C THR A 118 21.00 21.91 -19.89
N ASP A 119 19.83 22.30 -19.38
CA ASP A 119 18.94 21.49 -18.55
C ASP A 119 18.70 20.10 -19.17
N GLN A 120 19.29 19.08 -18.55
CA GLN A 120 18.99 17.68 -18.85
C GLN A 120 17.60 17.35 -18.31
N GLN A 121 16.66 17.13 -19.22
CA GLN A 121 15.44 16.40 -18.89
C GLN A 121 15.82 15.04 -18.30
N PRO A 122 15.11 14.55 -17.27
CA PRO A 122 15.37 13.23 -16.72
C PRO A 122 15.07 12.20 -17.81
N THR A 123 16.13 11.60 -18.36
CA THR A 123 16.03 10.36 -19.10
C THR A 123 15.41 9.34 -18.16
N HIS A 124 14.24 8.82 -18.54
CA HIS A 124 13.65 7.64 -17.92
C HIS A 124 14.64 6.49 -18.18
N GLU A 125 15.59 6.31 -17.27
CA GLU A 125 16.37 5.08 -17.20
C GLU A 125 15.37 3.99 -16.87
N GLU A 126 15.11 3.15 -17.88
CA GLU A 126 14.45 1.87 -17.75
C GLU A 126 15.34 1.03 -16.82
N LEU A 127 15.11 1.18 -15.52
CA LEU A 127 15.81 0.42 -14.49
C LEU A 127 15.63 -1.06 -14.82
N ASP A 128 16.75 -1.69 -15.18
CA ASP A 128 16.84 -3.13 -15.43
C ASP A 128 16.22 -3.86 -14.23
N CYS A 129 15.01 -4.38 -14.41
CA CYS A 129 14.38 -5.23 -13.39
C CYS A 129 15.32 -6.42 -13.15
N PRO A 130 15.70 -6.70 -11.89
CA PRO A 130 16.51 -7.86 -11.56
C PRO A 130 15.90 -9.12 -12.17
N GLU A 131 16.74 -10.04 -12.67
CA GLU A 131 16.32 -11.31 -13.28
C GLU A 131 15.23 -12.07 -12.49
N PRO A 132 15.29 -12.22 -11.15
CA PRO A 132 14.20 -12.86 -10.39
C PRO A 132 12.88 -12.07 -10.42
N ALA A 133 12.93 -10.74 -10.56
CA ALA A 133 11.72 -9.93 -10.75
C ALA A 133 11.15 -10.09 -12.18
N ARG A 134 11.99 -10.38 -13.19
CA ARG A 134 11.53 -10.66 -14.56
C ARG A 134 10.79 -11.99 -14.65
N GLU A 135 11.30 -13.05 -14.02
CA GLU A 135 10.61 -14.35 -13.98
C GLU A 135 9.28 -14.25 -13.24
N GLN A 136 9.27 -13.59 -12.08
CA GLN A 136 8.03 -13.31 -11.35
C GLN A 136 7.05 -12.48 -12.20
N LYS A 137 7.53 -11.43 -12.89
CA LYS A 137 6.71 -10.59 -13.78
C LYS A 137 6.13 -11.39 -14.95
N ALA A 138 6.86 -12.33 -15.53
CA ALA A 138 6.36 -13.17 -16.62
C ALA A 138 5.25 -14.13 -16.14
N HIS A 139 5.45 -14.76 -14.98
CA HIS A 139 4.41 -15.55 -14.31
C HIS A 139 3.17 -14.70 -13.98
N TRP A 140 3.40 -13.46 -13.54
CA TRP A 140 2.31 -12.56 -13.17
C TRP A 140 1.62 -11.88 -14.33
N ALA A 141 2.26 -11.72 -15.49
CA ALA A 141 1.59 -11.31 -16.70
C ALA A 141 0.49 -12.33 -17.07
N GLY A 142 0.77 -13.62 -16.90
CA GLY A 142 -0.24 -14.67 -17.00
C GLY A 142 -1.38 -14.51 -15.97
N TYR A 143 -1.03 -14.14 -14.73
CA TYR A 143 -2.01 -13.87 -13.68
C TYR A 143 -2.87 -12.63 -13.95
N SER A 144 -2.26 -11.56 -14.47
CA SER A 144 -2.93 -10.32 -14.87
C SER A 144 -3.95 -10.56 -15.99
N HIS A 145 -3.67 -11.50 -16.90
CA HIS A 145 -4.64 -11.96 -17.90
C HIS A 145 -5.77 -12.79 -17.27
N MET A 146 -5.51 -13.51 -16.17
CA MET A 146 -6.53 -14.26 -15.41
C MET A 146 -7.35 -13.39 -14.43
N CYS A 147 -6.85 -12.21 -14.04
CA CYS A 147 -7.57 -11.23 -13.22
C CYS A 147 -8.63 -10.43 -14.01
N GLY A 148 -8.80 -10.70 -15.30
CA GLY A 148 -10.01 -10.30 -16.01
C GLY A 148 -11.25 -10.98 -15.43
N PRO A 149 -12.47 -10.52 -15.78
CA PRO A 149 -13.67 -11.26 -15.44
C PRO A 149 -13.52 -12.71 -15.95
N ILE A 150 -13.50 -13.67 -15.05
CA ILE A 150 -13.46 -15.10 -15.39
C ILE A 150 -14.70 -15.38 -16.24
N SER A 151 -14.50 -15.94 -17.43
CA SER A 151 -15.62 -16.38 -18.26
C SER A 151 -16.48 -17.38 -17.48
N ASP A 152 -17.79 -17.38 -17.70
CA ASP A 152 -18.70 -18.29 -16.98
C ASP A 152 -18.29 -19.77 -17.14
N GLU A 153 -17.65 -20.11 -18.28
CA GLU A 153 -17.10 -21.44 -18.57
C GLU A 153 -15.92 -21.83 -17.66
N CYS A 154 -15.10 -20.88 -17.24
CA CYS A 154 -13.91 -21.12 -16.42
C CYS A 154 -14.21 -21.03 -14.92
N GLN A 155 -15.34 -20.45 -14.49
CA GLN A 155 -15.70 -20.33 -13.07
C GLN A 155 -15.62 -21.65 -12.26
N PRO A 156 -15.97 -22.83 -12.83
CA PRO A 156 -15.83 -24.13 -12.15
C PRO A 156 -14.39 -24.59 -11.87
N GLU A 157 -13.37 -23.82 -12.24
CA GLU A 157 -11.97 -24.15 -11.94
C GLU A 157 -11.34 -23.20 -10.91
N PHE A 158 -12.13 -22.26 -10.38
CA PHE A 158 -11.64 -21.22 -9.49
C PHE A 158 -12.43 -21.19 -8.17
N VAL A 159 -11.69 -20.92 -7.10
CA VAL A 159 -12.25 -20.48 -5.83
C VAL A 159 -12.29 -18.96 -5.83
N ILE A 160 -13.45 -18.42 -5.47
CA ILE A 160 -13.67 -16.98 -5.32
C ILE A 160 -13.45 -16.62 -3.85
N ILE A 161 -12.58 -15.67 -3.58
CA ILE A 161 -12.35 -15.13 -2.24
C ILE A 161 -13.00 -13.75 -2.18
N ASP A 162 -14.13 -13.66 -1.49
CA ASP A 162 -14.81 -12.40 -1.20
C ASP A 162 -14.24 -11.79 0.09
N LEU A 163 -13.81 -10.53 0.01
CA LEU A 163 -13.26 -9.80 1.14
C LEU A 163 -14.32 -8.92 1.76
N LEU A 164 -14.56 -9.13 3.05
CA LEU A 164 -15.57 -8.43 3.82
C LEU A 164 -14.90 -7.53 4.85
N ASN A 165 -15.46 -6.32 5.03
CA ASN A 165 -15.10 -5.48 6.17
C ASN A 165 -15.85 -5.91 7.45
N GLN A 166 -15.61 -5.20 8.55
CA GLN A 166 -16.27 -5.41 9.86
C GLN A 166 -17.81 -5.34 9.80
N ASN A 167 -18.39 -4.70 8.79
CA ASN A 167 -19.84 -4.59 8.59
C ASN A 167 -20.38 -5.61 7.57
N GLU A 168 -19.63 -6.67 7.30
CA GLU A 168 -19.92 -7.71 6.30
C GLU A 168 -20.10 -7.19 4.86
N ARG A 169 -19.68 -5.95 4.57
CA ARG A 169 -19.75 -5.40 3.22
C ARG A 169 -18.54 -5.84 2.42
N ARG A 170 -18.78 -6.28 1.18
CA ARG A 170 -17.72 -6.68 0.26
C ARG A 170 -16.86 -5.48 -0.14
N VAL A 171 -15.58 -5.53 0.20
CA VAL A 171 -14.55 -4.54 -0.14
C VAL A 171 -13.65 -4.97 -1.29
N GLY A 172 -13.59 -6.28 -1.57
CA GLY A 172 -12.78 -6.83 -2.64
C GLY A 172 -13.23 -8.24 -3.02
N ARG A 173 -12.72 -8.70 -4.16
CA ARG A 173 -12.96 -10.05 -4.68
C ARG A 173 -11.71 -10.49 -5.42
N CYS A 174 -11.21 -11.66 -5.10
CA CYS A 174 -10.08 -12.30 -5.77
C CYS A 174 -10.49 -13.69 -6.25
N SER A 175 -9.80 -14.20 -7.26
CA SER A 175 -9.97 -15.57 -7.74
C SER A 175 -8.64 -16.31 -7.68
N VAL A 176 -8.71 -17.58 -7.27
CA VAL A 176 -7.55 -18.47 -7.22
C VAL A 176 -7.90 -19.79 -7.90
N PRO A 177 -7.04 -20.32 -8.78
CA PRO A 177 -7.27 -21.64 -9.36
C PRO A 177 -7.41 -22.68 -8.26
N LEU A 178 -8.50 -23.45 -8.32
CA LEU A 178 -8.88 -24.45 -7.34
C LEU A 178 -7.72 -25.42 -7.05
N ARG A 179 -7.04 -25.88 -8.11
CA ARG A 179 -5.89 -26.77 -8.03
C ARG A 179 -4.72 -26.21 -7.19
N HIS A 180 -4.52 -24.89 -7.16
CA HIS A 180 -3.42 -24.30 -6.40
C HIS A 180 -3.76 -24.25 -4.91
N LEU A 181 -5.02 -23.95 -4.58
CA LEU A 181 -5.50 -23.97 -3.20
C LEU A 181 -5.50 -25.39 -2.62
N ARG A 182 -5.98 -26.39 -3.39
CA ARG A 182 -5.94 -27.81 -2.99
C ARG A 182 -4.51 -28.33 -2.80
N ARG A 183 -3.52 -27.77 -3.51
CA ARG A 183 -2.11 -28.16 -3.33
C ARG A 183 -1.51 -27.59 -2.04
N SER A 184 -1.88 -26.36 -1.67
CA SER A 184 -1.30 -25.67 -0.51
C SER A 184 -1.95 -26.07 0.82
N SER A 185 -3.28 -26.20 0.84
CA SER A 185 -4.05 -26.51 2.05
C SER A 185 -4.66 -27.91 1.93
N ALA A 186 -4.26 -28.83 2.82
CA ALA A 186 -4.79 -30.19 2.89
C ALA A 186 -6.30 -30.19 3.19
N ILE A 187 -6.75 -29.28 4.05
CA ILE A 187 -8.16 -29.15 4.41
C ILE A 187 -8.95 -28.54 3.26
N ALA A 188 -8.40 -27.55 2.56
CA ALA A 188 -9.02 -27.08 1.32
C ALA A 188 -9.09 -28.20 0.28
N ALA A 189 -8.08 -29.08 0.19
CA ALA A 189 -8.12 -30.24 -0.70
C ALA A 189 -9.29 -31.18 -0.38
N GLU A 190 -9.54 -31.43 0.90
CA GLU A 190 -10.64 -32.28 1.38
C GLU A 190 -12.01 -31.62 1.17
N VAL A 191 -12.20 -30.41 1.68
CA VAL A 191 -13.47 -29.67 1.58
C VAL A 191 -13.85 -29.42 0.13
N LEU A 192 -12.86 -29.11 -0.71
CA LEU A 192 -13.11 -28.79 -2.10
C LEU A 192 -13.14 -30.02 -3.00
N TYR A 193 -12.89 -31.24 -2.51
CA TYR A 193 -12.74 -32.44 -3.35
C TYR A 193 -13.90 -32.61 -4.35
N ASP A 194 -15.14 -32.48 -3.87
CA ASP A 194 -16.37 -32.63 -4.66
C ASP A 194 -16.93 -31.31 -5.21
N HIS A 195 -16.32 -30.18 -4.86
CA HIS A 195 -16.78 -28.86 -5.29
C HIS A 195 -16.06 -28.42 -6.56
N GLN A 196 -16.84 -28.02 -7.58
CA GLN A 196 -16.29 -27.41 -8.79
C GLN A 196 -15.90 -25.95 -8.52
N SER A 197 -16.74 -25.19 -7.84
CA SER A 197 -16.39 -23.84 -7.39
C SER A 197 -16.87 -23.60 -5.97
N MET A 198 -16.21 -22.67 -5.28
CA MET A 198 -16.58 -22.25 -3.94
C MET A 198 -16.34 -20.75 -3.80
N THR A 199 -17.20 -20.08 -3.06
CA THR A 199 -16.94 -18.72 -2.59
C THR A 199 -16.58 -18.76 -1.11
N ILE A 200 -15.37 -18.34 -0.78
CA ILE A 200 -14.87 -18.20 0.59
C ILE A 200 -14.96 -16.73 0.99
N LYS A 201 -15.45 -16.46 2.20
CA LYS A 201 -15.53 -15.12 2.76
C LYS A 201 -14.42 -14.93 3.78
N ILE A 202 -13.55 -13.96 3.55
CA ILE A 202 -12.49 -13.58 4.49
C ILE A 202 -12.81 -12.22 5.07
N GLN A 203 -12.75 -12.11 6.39
CA GLN A 203 -13.06 -10.87 7.11
C GLN A 203 -11.79 -10.11 7.48
N ASN A 204 -11.93 -8.79 7.66
CA ASN A 204 -10.95 -7.91 8.29
C ASN A 204 -9.54 -7.95 7.68
N THR A 205 -9.46 -8.23 6.38
CA THR A 205 -8.17 -8.34 5.69
C THR A 205 -8.09 -7.44 4.48
N SER A 206 -6.89 -6.90 4.24
CA SER A 206 -6.61 -6.07 3.07
C SER A 206 -6.57 -6.90 1.78
N THR A 207 -6.99 -6.29 0.66
CA THR A 207 -6.85 -6.92 -0.67
C THR A 207 -5.40 -7.31 -0.96
N ARG A 208 -4.44 -6.50 -0.51
CA ARG A 208 -3.01 -6.78 -0.69
C ARG A 208 -2.56 -8.04 0.02
N ALA A 209 -3.02 -8.30 1.24
CA ALA A 209 -2.65 -9.52 1.95
C ALA A 209 -3.16 -10.78 1.22
N VAL A 210 -4.33 -10.71 0.60
CA VAL A 210 -4.89 -11.81 -0.21
C VAL A 210 -4.11 -11.99 -1.50
N GLU A 211 -3.76 -10.90 -2.17
CA GLU A 211 -2.89 -10.95 -3.35
C GLU A 211 -1.55 -11.60 -3.01
N ARG A 212 -0.98 -11.29 -1.85
CA ARG A 212 0.27 -11.90 -1.36
C ARG A 212 0.08 -13.37 -0.99
N TYR A 213 -1.02 -13.73 -0.34
CA TYR A 213 -1.37 -15.14 -0.09
C TYR A 213 -1.43 -15.93 -1.40
N ILE A 214 -2.13 -15.39 -2.40
CA ILE A 214 -2.22 -16.01 -3.72
C ILE A 214 -0.83 -16.14 -4.36
N GLN A 215 0.03 -15.12 -4.26
CA GLN A 215 1.41 -15.19 -4.74
C GLN A 215 2.25 -16.28 -4.05
N SER A 216 1.94 -16.64 -2.81
CA SER A 216 2.63 -17.72 -2.09
C SER A 216 2.27 -19.11 -2.63
N ILE A 217 1.06 -19.29 -3.16
CA ILE A 217 0.54 -20.61 -3.56
C ILE A 217 0.42 -20.81 -5.08
N SER A 218 0.48 -19.71 -5.83
CA SER A 218 0.08 -19.63 -7.23
C SER A 218 1.08 -18.84 -8.07
N PRO A 219 1.36 -19.26 -9.33
CA PRO A 219 0.91 -20.51 -9.95
C PRO A 219 1.68 -21.74 -9.43
N VAL A 220 2.81 -21.51 -8.77
CA VAL A 220 3.64 -22.54 -8.11
C VAL A 220 3.72 -22.18 -6.63
N GLN A 221 3.60 -23.20 -5.79
CA GLN A 221 3.76 -23.06 -4.35
C GLN A 221 5.21 -22.68 -4.05
N ARG A 222 5.41 -21.57 -3.33
CA ARG A 222 6.73 -20.99 -3.09
C ARG A 222 7.34 -21.53 -1.80
N SER A 223 8.65 -21.72 -1.76
CA SER A 223 9.36 -22.03 -0.52
C SER A 223 9.64 -20.79 0.34
N GLU A 224 9.35 -19.59 -0.18
CA GLU A 224 9.65 -18.31 0.46
C GLU A 224 8.53 -17.30 0.18
N LEU A 225 8.35 -16.35 1.10
CA LEU A 225 7.40 -15.26 0.94
C LEU A 225 7.70 -14.41 -0.30
N PRO A 226 6.67 -13.81 -0.93
CA PRO A 226 6.89 -12.93 -2.06
C PRO A 226 7.71 -11.70 -1.68
N THR A 227 8.59 -11.28 -2.59
CA THR A 227 9.51 -10.16 -2.40
C THR A 227 9.01 -8.87 -3.07
N HIS A 228 8.02 -8.97 -3.95
CA HIS A 228 7.48 -7.86 -4.72
C HIS A 228 5.96 -7.95 -4.79
N ASP A 229 5.29 -6.83 -4.59
CA ASP A 229 3.88 -6.65 -4.94
C ASP A 229 3.81 -6.29 -6.41
N PHE A 230 2.87 -6.93 -7.11
CA PHE A 230 2.54 -6.59 -8.47
C PHE A 230 1.17 -5.95 -8.48
N THR A 231 1.14 -4.64 -8.72
CA THR A 231 -0.12 -3.93 -8.92
C THR A 231 -0.30 -3.69 -10.41
N ILE A 232 -1.42 -4.15 -10.96
CA ILE A 232 -1.83 -3.72 -12.30
C ILE A 232 -2.19 -2.25 -12.13
N GLY A 233 -1.33 -1.37 -12.65
CA GLY A 233 -1.53 0.06 -12.55
C GLY A 233 -2.90 0.42 -13.10
N LYS A 234 -3.68 1.16 -12.32
CA LYS A 234 -4.90 1.81 -12.82
C LYS A 234 -4.48 2.64 -14.03
N ASN A 235 -5.03 2.29 -15.20
CA ASN A 235 -4.85 2.93 -16.50
C ASN A 235 -4.07 4.26 -16.44
N PHE A 236 -2.76 4.19 -16.65
CA PHE A 236 -1.97 5.40 -16.83
C PHE A 236 -2.27 5.90 -18.25
N LYS A 237 -2.71 7.16 -18.35
CA LYS A 237 -2.79 7.84 -19.65
C LYS A 237 -1.37 8.27 -20.00
N ASP A 238 -0.70 7.52 -20.86
CA ASP A 238 0.53 7.99 -21.50
C ASP A 238 0.18 8.78 -22.78
N GLU A 239 1.21 9.30 -23.46
CA GLU A 239 1.02 10.05 -24.72
C GLU A 239 0.49 9.17 -25.87
N CYS A 240 0.52 7.84 -25.72
CA CYS A 240 0.13 6.86 -26.72
C CYS A 240 -1.28 6.27 -26.49
N GLY A 241 -1.87 6.41 -25.29
CA GLY A 241 -3.19 5.87 -24.98
C GLY A 241 -3.40 5.57 -23.49
N LEU A 242 -4.42 4.75 -23.20
CA LEU A 242 -4.52 4.10 -21.89
C LEU A 242 -3.59 2.88 -21.92
N CYS A 243 -2.42 2.99 -21.31
CA CYS A 243 -1.54 1.85 -21.08
C CYS A 243 -1.68 1.41 -19.63
N SER A 244 -2.08 0.15 -19.42
CA SER A 244 -2.07 -0.48 -18.12
C SER A 244 -0.63 -0.90 -17.79
N GLY A 245 0.17 0.04 -17.31
CA GLY A 245 1.52 -0.27 -16.82
C GLY A 245 1.45 -1.09 -15.53
N SER A 246 2.10 -2.26 -15.50
CA SER A 246 2.30 -3.00 -14.25
C SER A 246 3.30 -2.25 -13.37
N VAL A 247 2.94 -1.94 -12.13
CA VAL A 247 3.86 -1.37 -11.15
C VAL A 247 4.31 -2.49 -10.22
N VAL A 248 5.62 -2.72 -10.19
CA VAL A 248 6.27 -3.67 -9.30
C VAL A 248 6.87 -2.90 -8.13
N THR A 249 6.51 -3.26 -6.90
CA THR A 249 7.07 -2.62 -5.69
C THR A 249 7.61 -3.66 -4.74
N THR A 250 8.83 -3.49 -4.24
CA THR A 250 9.40 -4.40 -3.23
C THR A 250 8.54 -4.41 -1.96
N ILE A 251 8.26 -5.60 -1.45
CA ILE A 251 7.50 -5.79 -0.22
C ILE A 251 8.42 -5.52 0.97
N LYS A 252 8.02 -4.57 1.80
CA LYS A 252 8.60 -4.38 3.13
C LYS A 252 7.75 -5.16 4.13
N TRP A 253 8.20 -6.37 4.46
CA TRP A 253 7.53 -7.20 5.46
C TRP A 253 7.69 -6.59 6.84
N ASN A 254 6.56 -6.15 7.40
CA ASN A 254 6.41 -5.76 8.80
C ASN A 254 5.39 -6.68 9.49
N PHE A 255 5.23 -6.53 10.80
CA PHE A 255 4.33 -7.36 11.60
C PHE A 255 2.92 -7.35 11.06
N ARG A 256 2.34 -6.16 10.86
CA ARG A 256 1.00 -5.97 10.29
C ARG A 256 0.80 -6.85 9.07
N SER A 257 1.70 -6.72 8.10
CA SER A 257 1.55 -7.42 6.83
C SER A 257 1.71 -8.94 6.95
N LEU A 258 2.54 -9.42 7.87
CA LEU A 258 2.70 -10.83 8.17
C LEU A 258 1.50 -11.38 8.96
N ALA A 259 1.00 -10.63 9.94
CA ALA A 259 -0.19 -10.99 10.72
C ALA A 259 -1.45 -11.05 9.85
N GLU A 260 -1.63 -10.12 8.92
CA GLU A 260 -2.72 -10.17 7.93
C GLU A 260 -2.59 -11.42 7.03
N LEU A 261 -1.38 -11.71 6.53
CA LEU A 261 -1.12 -12.90 5.71
C LEU A 261 -1.35 -14.20 6.49
N TYR A 262 -0.89 -14.25 7.74
CA TYR A 262 -1.11 -15.38 8.65
C TYR A 262 -2.60 -15.61 8.90
N THR A 263 -3.35 -14.52 9.15
CA THR A 263 -4.78 -14.58 9.41
C THR A 263 -5.55 -15.19 8.23
N ILE A 264 -5.21 -14.83 6.99
CA ILE A 264 -5.77 -15.47 5.79
C ILE A 264 -5.44 -16.96 5.78
N ALA A 265 -4.16 -17.30 5.98
CA ALA A 265 -3.71 -18.68 5.94
C ALA A 265 -4.37 -19.52 7.03
N ALA A 266 -4.58 -18.99 8.23
CA ALA A 266 -5.30 -19.64 9.32
C ALA A 266 -6.79 -19.86 8.97
N GLN A 267 -7.49 -18.85 8.44
CA GLN A 267 -8.89 -18.99 7.99
C GLN A 267 -9.06 -20.01 6.86
N LEU A 268 -8.03 -20.17 6.02
CA LEU A 268 -7.99 -21.16 4.93
C LEU A 268 -7.34 -22.50 5.35
N MET A 269 -6.93 -22.60 6.61
CA MET A 269 -6.21 -23.74 7.19
C MET A 269 -5.04 -24.19 6.30
N ASP A 270 -4.27 -23.22 5.79
CA ASP A 270 -3.14 -23.39 4.90
C ASP A 270 -1.83 -23.39 5.70
N ASP A 271 -1.45 -24.57 6.20
CA ASP A 271 -0.25 -24.74 7.02
C ASP A 271 1.03 -24.36 6.30
N HIS A 272 1.06 -24.49 4.97
CA HIS A 272 2.22 -24.10 4.19
C HIS A 272 2.49 -22.59 4.32
N VAL A 273 1.49 -21.74 4.06
CA VAL A 273 1.69 -20.29 4.17
C VAL A 273 1.84 -19.86 5.63
N ARG A 274 1.18 -20.52 6.59
CA ARG A 274 1.39 -20.29 8.03
C ARG A 274 2.84 -20.50 8.42
N ASN A 275 3.46 -21.59 7.95
CA ASN A 275 4.87 -21.88 8.23
C ASN A 275 5.81 -20.85 7.61
N LEU A 276 5.58 -20.42 6.36
CA LEU A 276 6.37 -19.35 5.74
C LEU A 276 6.35 -18.04 6.55
N VAL A 277 5.20 -17.70 7.13
CA VAL A 277 5.07 -16.51 7.98
C VAL A 277 5.75 -16.70 9.33
N VAL A 278 5.61 -17.87 9.95
CA VAL A 278 6.28 -18.22 11.22
C VAL A 278 7.79 -18.16 11.08
N ASP A 279 8.36 -18.76 10.03
CA ASP A 279 9.78 -18.71 9.74
C ASP A 279 10.26 -17.25 9.63
N ARG A 280 9.49 -16.42 8.90
CA ARG A 280 9.81 -15.00 8.76
C ARG A 280 9.70 -14.21 10.06
N TRP A 281 8.74 -14.52 10.93
CA TRP A 281 8.66 -13.91 12.25
C TRP A 281 9.88 -14.25 13.09
N ILE A 282 10.33 -15.50 13.11
CA ILE A 282 11.53 -15.93 13.84
C ILE A 282 12.75 -15.13 13.38
N GLU A 283 12.94 -14.99 12.05
CA GLU A 283 14.01 -14.16 11.48
C GLU A 283 13.94 -12.70 11.94
N LEU A 284 12.76 -12.09 11.86
CA LEU A 284 12.57 -10.70 12.27
C LEU A 284 12.85 -10.51 13.77
N CYS A 285 12.52 -11.49 14.61
CA CYS A 285 12.78 -11.41 16.04
C CYS A 285 14.28 -11.38 16.36
N HIS A 286 15.10 -12.08 15.59
CA HIS A 286 16.55 -11.98 15.69
C HIS A 286 17.09 -10.58 15.33
N ASP A 287 16.36 -9.84 14.48
CA ASP A 287 16.72 -8.49 14.05
C ASP A 287 16.22 -7.37 15.00
N GLY A 288 15.61 -7.71 16.13
CA GLY A 288 15.10 -6.73 17.11
C GLY A 288 13.80 -6.04 16.67
N PHE A 289 12.93 -6.81 16.02
CA PHE A 289 11.70 -6.32 15.42
C PHE A 289 10.64 -5.85 16.45
N GLU A 290 9.93 -4.75 16.13
CA GLU A 290 8.95 -4.11 17.02
C GLU A 290 7.50 -4.55 16.72
N PHE A 291 6.72 -4.79 17.78
CA PHE A 291 5.30 -5.15 17.70
C PHE A 291 4.41 -3.91 17.88
N GLU A 292 3.44 -3.71 16.98
CA GLU A 292 2.35 -2.75 17.19
C GLU A 292 1.18 -3.45 17.91
N LEU A 293 0.68 -2.83 18.98
CA LEU A 293 -0.44 -3.33 19.81
C LEU A 293 -1.68 -3.71 18.98
N ASP A 294 -2.08 -2.83 18.06
CA ASP A 294 -3.29 -3.01 17.24
C ASP A 294 -3.19 -4.25 16.33
N ASP A 295 -2.00 -4.50 15.80
CA ASP A 295 -1.75 -5.63 14.89
C ASP A 295 -1.77 -6.96 15.65
N MET A 296 -1.25 -6.94 16.88
CA MET A 296 -1.30 -8.08 17.79
C MET A 296 -2.72 -8.42 18.21
N ASN A 297 -3.50 -7.41 18.62
CA ASN A 297 -4.91 -7.61 18.93
C ASN A 297 -5.67 -8.16 17.73
N ASN A 298 -5.37 -7.68 16.52
CA ASN A 298 -5.97 -8.22 15.30
C ASN A 298 -5.60 -9.70 15.09
N LEU A 299 -4.34 -10.09 15.27
CA LEU A 299 -3.95 -11.51 15.21
C LEU A 299 -4.76 -12.34 16.22
N TRP A 300 -4.85 -11.89 17.47
CA TRP A 300 -5.60 -12.55 18.55
C TRP A 300 -7.13 -12.53 18.40
N HIS A 301 -7.69 -11.71 17.54
CA HIS A 301 -9.12 -11.76 17.26
C HIS A 301 -9.47 -12.73 16.14
N ASN A 302 -8.51 -13.09 15.28
CA ASN A 302 -8.79 -13.86 14.07
C ASN A 302 -8.19 -15.28 14.05
N THR A 303 -7.51 -15.71 15.12
CA THR A 303 -6.73 -16.98 15.15
C THR A 303 -6.96 -17.82 16.41
N ASP A 304 -8.22 -18.09 16.78
CA ASP A 304 -8.51 -18.75 18.07
C ASP A 304 -7.86 -20.14 18.18
N ASP A 305 -7.27 -20.41 19.35
CA ASP A 305 -6.47 -21.60 19.68
C ASP A 305 -5.30 -21.90 18.71
N ASP A 306 -4.82 -20.88 17.99
CA ASP A 306 -3.76 -21.04 17.01
C ASP A 306 -2.35 -21.06 17.66
N PRO A 307 -1.46 -22.01 17.30
CA PRO A 307 -0.09 -22.10 17.81
C PRO A 307 0.76 -20.84 17.58
N ALA A 308 0.45 -20.01 16.57
CA ALA A 308 1.14 -18.74 16.38
C ALA A 308 1.00 -17.80 17.58
N ARG A 309 -0.10 -17.86 18.33
CA ARG A 309 -0.29 -17.03 19.54
C ARG A 309 0.76 -17.35 20.59
N VAL A 310 1.02 -18.64 20.80
CA VAL A 310 2.01 -19.11 21.77
C VAL A 310 3.40 -18.67 21.33
N LEU A 311 3.74 -18.88 20.06
CA LEU A 311 5.03 -18.44 19.52
C LEU A 311 5.24 -16.92 19.68
N VAL A 312 4.25 -16.11 19.31
CA VAL A 312 4.35 -14.65 19.40
C VAL A 312 4.45 -14.21 20.87
N ALA A 313 3.72 -14.83 21.79
CA ALA A 313 3.85 -14.57 23.23
C ALA A 313 5.26 -14.92 23.75
N ASP A 314 5.81 -16.09 23.38
CA ASP A 314 7.15 -16.51 23.76
C ASP A 314 8.22 -15.55 23.25
N ILE A 315 8.07 -15.07 22.02
CA ILE A 315 8.94 -14.06 21.40
C ILE A 315 8.91 -12.76 22.20
N MET A 316 7.72 -12.27 22.57
CA MET A 316 7.58 -11.03 23.35
C MET A 316 8.21 -11.14 24.73
N HIS A 317 7.94 -12.26 25.42
CA HIS A 317 8.52 -12.55 26.73
C HIS A 317 10.05 -12.58 26.63
N SER A 318 10.60 -13.29 25.63
CA SER A 318 12.05 -13.39 25.39
C SER A 318 12.68 -12.05 25.02
N SER A 319 11.93 -11.15 24.40
CA SER A 319 12.37 -9.79 24.05
C SER A 319 12.31 -8.81 25.23
N GLY A 320 11.82 -9.24 26.41
CA GLY A 320 11.70 -8.40 27.59
C GLY A 320 10.64 -7.30 27.46
N ILE A 321 9.67 -7.47 26.56
CA ILE A 321 8.56 -6.53 26.39
C ILE A 321 7.68 -6.62 27.63
N LYS A 322 7.68 -5.56 28.43
CA LYS A 322 6.80 -5.44 29.60
C LYS A 322 5.45 -4.93 29.14
N ILE A 323 4.42 -5.76 29.28
CA ILE A 323 3.04 -5.33 29.11
C ILE A 323 2.57 -4.63 30.39
N GLU A 324 2.17 -3.36 30.29
CA GLU A 324 1.54 -2.67 31.40
C GLU A 324 0.05 -3.05 31.45
N ALA A 325 -0.47 -3.37 32.64
CA ALA A 325 -1.86 -3.83 32.82
C ALA A 325 -2.94 -2.79 32.42
N ASN A 326 -2.54 -1.56 32.09
CA ASN A 326 -3.44 -0.49 31.61
C ASN A 326 -3.51 -0.41 30.08
N ASP A 327 -2.69 -1.17 29.37
CA ASP A 327 -2.68 -1.17 27.92
C ASP A 327 -3.85 -2.01 27.41
N ALA A 328 -4.43 -1.59 26.27
CA ALA A 328 -5.60 -2.22 25.65
C ALA A 328 -5.27 -3.57 24.97
N TRP A 329 -4.49 -4.42 25.62
CA TRP A 329 -4.15 -5.76 25.12
C TRP A 329 -5.34 -6.71 25.22
N HIS A 330 -5.39 -7.65 24.30
CA HIS A 330 -6.31 -8.78 24.39
C HIS A 330 -6.11 -9.55 25.70
N SER A 331 -7.19 -9.88 26.41
CA SER A 331 -7.12 -10.49 27.75
C SER A 331 -6.38 -11.82 27.78
N THR A 332 -6.52 -12.63 26.72
CA THR A 332 -5.82 -13.93 26.63
C THR A 332 -4.32 -13.77 26.42
N LEU A 333 -3.87 -12.73 25.71
CA LEU A 333 -2.45 -12.44 25.58
C LEU A 333 -1.85 -12.07 26.94
N VAL A 334 -2.53 -11.21 27.70
CA VAL A 334 -2.08 -10.84 29.05
C VAL A 334 -1.97 -12.06 29.97
N SER A 335 -2.84 -13.07 29.79
CA SER A 335 -2.75 -14.31 30.57
C SER A 335 -1.63 -15.26 30.16
N MET A 336 -1.06 -15.09 28.95
CA MET A 336 0.02 -15.92 28.43
C MET A 336 1.42 -15.42 28.80
N LEU A 337 1.55 -14.15 29.19
CA LEU A 337 2.80 -13.47 29.51
C LEU A 337 3.03 -13.35 31.02
#